data_AF-A0A838WC42-F1
#
_entry.id   AF-A0A838WC42-F1
#
_cell.length_a   1.000
_cell.length_b   1.000
_cell.length_c   1.000
_cell.angle_alpha   90.00
_cell.angle_beta   90.00
_cell.angle_gamma   90.00
#
_symmetry.space_group_name_H-M   'P 1'
#
loop_
_entity.id
_entity.type
_entity.pdbx_description
1 polymer ?
#
loop_
_entity_poly.entity_id
_entity_poly.type
_entity_poly.pdbx_seq_one_letter_code
_entity_poly.pdbx_strand_id
1 'polypeptide(L)' 'MKENATFPDDSGRRWEVQVLWGHPALPERGIYGARYTCLDDAEEAVRVGYIQEWALAGEDESLMREMLAESEPGTAIG' A
#
# COMPACT_ATOMS: atom_id res chain seq x y z
N MET A 1 2.13 13.07 9.30
CA MET A 1 1.39 11.91 8.74
C MET A 1 2.40 10.79 8.56
N LYS A 2 2.03 9.54 8.87
CA LYS A 2 2.90 8.39 8.59
C LYS A 2 2.82 8.09 7.10
N GLU A 3 3.96 8.12 6.42
CA GLU A 3 4.02 8.04 4.95
C GLU A 3 4.25 6.61 4.47
N ASN A 4 4.58 5.70 5.39
CA ASN A 4 4.79 4.29 5.13
C ASN A 4 4.41 3.42 6.33
N ALA A 5 4.14 2.15 6.08
CA ALA A 5 3.94 1.15 7.11
C ALA A 5 4.35 -0.23 6.60
N THR A 6 4.73 -1.12 7.51
CA THR A 6 4.98 -2.53 7.21
C THR A 6 3.91 -3.36 7.91
N PHE A 7 3.32 -4.31 7.19
CA PHE A 7 2.29 -5.21 7.71
C PHE A 7 2.41 -6.60 7.05
N PRO A 8 1.97 -7.67 7.73
CA PRO A 8 1.92 -9.01 7.14
C PRO A 8 0.66 -9.19 6.26
N ASP A 9 0.76 -9.97 5.18
CA ASP A 9 -0.39 -10.52 4.44
C ASP A 9 -0.93 -11.80 5.09
N ASP A 10 -2.01 -12.36 4.54
CA ASP A 10 -2.63 -13.59 5.07
C ASP A 10 -1.75 -14.84 4.91
N SER A 11 -0.71 -14.79 4.08
CA SER A 11 0.29 -15.84 3.94
C SER A 11 1.48 -15.64 4.89
N GLY A 12 1.48 -14.55 5.67
CA GLY A 12 2.56 -14.18 6.59
C GLY A 12 3.74 -13.47 5.92
N ARG A 13 3.64 -13.09 4.64
CA ARG A 13 4.67 -12.30 3.95
C ARG A 13 4.54 -10.85 4.36
N ARG A 14 5.66 -10.17 4.55
CA ARG A 14 5.72 -8.76 4.93
C ARG A 14 5.65 -7.88 3.71
N TRP A 15 4.74 -6.92 3.77
CA TRP A 15 4.54 -5.91 2.76
C TRP A 15 4.83 -4.54 3.35
N GLU A 16 5.51 -3.70 2.58
CA GLU A 16 5.65 -2.28 2.85
C GLU A 16 4.69 -1.50 1.97
N VAL A 17 3.84 -0.68 2.57
CA VAL A 17 3.04 0.34 1.88
C VAL A 17 3.73 1.69 2.00
N GLN A 18 3.81 2.41 0.89
CA GLN A 18 4.31 3.79 0.83
C GLN A 18 3.27 4.67 0.13
N VAL A 19 2.98 5.84 0.71
CA VAL A 19 2.10 6.84 0.12
C VAL A 19 2.78 7.50 -1.07
N LEU A 20 2.12 7.49 -2.22
CA LEU A 20 2.54 8.18 -3.43
C LEU A 20 1.93 9.59 -3.46
N TRP A 21 2.70 10.55 -2.96
CA TRP A 21 2.35 11.97 -3.01
C TRP A 21 2.34 12.47 -4.46
N GLY A 22 1.26 13.16 -4.86
CA GLY A 22 1.12 13.72 -6.22
C GLY A 22 0.38 12.84 -7.22
N HIS A 23 -0.09 11.65 -6.83
CA HIS A 23 -1.08 10.91 -7.61
C HIS A 23 -2.50 11.47 -7.37
N PRO A 24 -3.37 11.53 -8.40
CA PRO A 24 -4.74 12.02 -8.29
C PRO A 24 -5.64 10.99 -7.59
N ALA A 25 -5.34 10.65 -6.34
CA ALA A 25 -6.28 10.02 -5.44
C ALA A 25 -6.95 11.13 -4.63
N LEU A 26 -8.27 11.06 -4.43
CA LEU A 26 -9.11 12.07 -3.77
C LEU A 26 -8.58 12.40 -2.35
N PRO A 27 -7.69 13.39 -2.19
CA PRO A 27 -7.01 13.62 -0.91
C PRO A 27 -8.01 14.18 0.12
N GLU A 28 -9.05 14.85 -0.38
CA GLU A 28 -10.17 15.40 0.38
C GLU A 28 -10.96 14.33 1.15
N ARG A 29 -10.80 13.04 0.82
CA ARG A 29 -11.40 11.90 1.52
C ARG A 29 -10.39 11.12 2.36
N GLY A 30 -9.15 11.60 2.48
CA GLY A 30 -8.06 10.90 3.15
C GLY A 30 -7.59 9.65 2.40
N ILE A 31 -7.84 9.58 1.08
CA ILE A 31 -7.43 8.47 0.21
C ILE A 31 -6.25 8.95 -0.62
N TYR A 32 -5.13 8.23 -0.55
CA TYR A 32 -3.91 8.56 -1.27
C TYR A 32 -3.51 7.41 -2.19
N GLY A 33 -2.79 7.72 -3.27
CA GLY A 33 -2.12 6.68 -4.06
C GLY A 33 -1.11 5.95 -3.18
N ALA A 34 -0.94 4.65 -3.39
CA ALA A 34 -0.08 3.82 -2.58
C ALA A 34 0.71 2.85 -3.44
N ARG A 35 1.95 2.60 -3.04
CA ARG A 35 2.82 1.55 -3.57
C ARG A 35 3.00 0.49 -2.51
N TYR A 36 2.81 -0.77 -2.88
CA TYR A 36 3.04 -1.93 -2.05
C TYR A 36 4.22 -2.72 -2.58
N THR A 37 5.18 -3.02 -1.70
CA THR A 37 6.38 -3.80 -2.03
C THR A 37 6.48 -4.99 -1.08
N CYS A 38 6.62 -6.20 -1.63
CA CYS A 38 6.89 -7.38 -0.81
C CYS A 38 8.34 -7.32 -0.31
N LEU A 39 8.55 -7.44 1.00
CA LEU A 39 9.88 -7.40 1.61
C LEU A 39 10.52 -8.79 1.70
N ASP A 40 9.71 -9.84 1.66
CA ASP A 40 10.19 -11.23 1.71
C ASP A 40 10.43 -11.83 0.32
N ASP A 41 9.94 -11.18 -0.74
CA ASP A 41 10.13 -11.59 -2.13
C ASP A 41 10.42 -10.37 -3.01
N ALA A 42 11.66 -10.23 -3.49
CA ALA A 42 12.08 -9.13 -4.33
C ALA A 42 11.72 -9.32 -5.81
N GLU A 43 11.31 -10.52 -6.23
CA GLU A 43 10.84 -10.83 -7.58
C GLU A 43 9.33 -10.59 -7.72
N GLU A 44 8.59 -10.60 -6.61
CA GLU A 44 7.18 -10.21 -6.55
C GLU A 44 6.99 -8.79 -7.10
N ALA A 45 6.06 -8.66 -8.04
CA ALA A 45 5.76 -7.38 -8.67
C ALA A 45 5.30 -6.35 -7.63
N VAL A 46 5.88 -5.16 -7.70
CA VAL A 46 5.39 -3.99 -6.97
C VAL A 46 3.93 -3.78 -7.33
N ARG A 47 3.06 -3.62 -6.33
CA ARG A 47 1.66 -3.31 -6.56
C ARG A 47 1.39 -1.83 -6.33
N VAL A 48 0.44 -1.28 -7.05
CA VAL A 48 0.02 0.11 -6.93
C VAL A 48 -1.49 0.14 -6.73
N GLY A 49 -1.94 0.95 -5.79
CA GLY A 49 -3.35 1.06 -5.44
C GLY A 49 -3.60 2.32 -4.64
N TYR A 50 -4.50 2.22 -3.66
CA TYR A 50 -4.88 3.34 -2.81
C TYR A 50 -4.82 2.94 -1.34
N ILE A 51 -4.49 3.90 -0.48
CA ILE A 51 -4.44 3.73 0.97
C ILE A 51 -5.25 4.84 1.66
N GLN A 52 -5.96 4.49 2.73
CA GLN A 52 -6.62 5.46 3.61
C GLN A 52 -5.65 5.96 4.68
N GLU A 53 -5.66 7.26 4.95
CA GLU A 53 -4.78 7.91 5.93
C GLU A 53 -4.85 7.26 7.31
N TRP A 54 -6.06 6.96 7.77
CA TRP A 54 -6.27 6.35 9.08
C TRP A 54 -5.83 4.89 9.14
N ALA A 55 -5.76 4.18 8.00
CA ALA A 55 -5.18 2.84 7.97
C ALA A 55 -3.70 2.92 8.37
N LEU A 56 -2.97 3.91 7.86
CA LEU A 56 -1.56 4.16 8.20
C LEU A 56 -1.39 4.73 9.60
N ALA A 57 -2.25 5.68 9.99
CA ALA A 57 -2.17 6.33 11.30
C ALA A 57 -2.56 5.40 12.46
N GLY A 58 -3.53 4.51 12.22
CA GLY A 58 -4.03 3.55 13.20
C GLY A 58 -3.33 2.18 13.13
N GLU A 59 -2.41 1.99 12.18
CA GLU A 59 -1.76 0.70 11.91
C GLU A 59 -2.79 -0.44 11.73
N ASP A 60 -3.90 -0.13 11.04
CA ASP A 60 -4.97 -1.09 10.78
C ASP A 60 -4.55 -2.08 9.69
N GLU A 61 -3.90 -3.16 10.12
CA GLU A 61 -3.39 -4.21 9.23
C GLU A 61 -4.50 -4.91 8.45
N SER A 62 -5.74 -4.92 8.94
CA SER A 62 -6.85 -5.57 8.23
C SER A 62 -7.21 -4.74 7.01
N LEU A 63 -7.39 -3.43 7.20
CA LEU A 63 -7.70 -2.50 6.12
C LEU A 63 -6.53 -2.38 5.12
N MET A 64 -5.28 -2.41 5.61
CA MET A 64 -4.10 -2.43 4.73
C MET A 64 -4.04 -3.69 3.86
N ARG A 65 -4.42 -4.86 4.40
CA ARG A 65 -4.52 -6.11 3.63
C ARG A 65 -5.64 -6.07 2.60
N GLU A 66 -6.80 -5.55 2.95
CA GLU A 66 -7.91 -5.37 2.00
C GLU A 66 -7.47 -4.50 0.81
N MET A 67 -6.80 -3.37 1.08
CA MET A 67 -6.30 -2.47 0.04
C MET A 67 -5.15 -3.07 -0.78
N LEU A 68 -4.29 -3.88 -0.17
CA LEU A 68 -3.29 -4.66 -0.89
C LEU A 68 -3.94 -5.68 -1.84
N ALA A 69 -5.03 -6.33 -1.42
CA ALA A 69 -5.76 -7.26 -2.27
C ALA A 69 -6.46 -6.56 -3.44
N GLU A 70 -6.93 -5.33 -3.25
CA GLU A 70 -7.49 -4.47 -4.30
C GLU A 70 -6.43 -3.79 -5.18
N SER A 71 -5.16 -3.78 -4.75
CA SER A 71 -4.07 -3.16 -5.50
C SER A 71 -3.72 -3.96 -6.76
N GLU A 72 -3.41 -3.25 -7.84
CA GLU A 72 -3.04 -3.86 -9.11
C GLU A 72 -1.52 -4.03 -9.18
N PRO A 73 -1.01 -5.11 -9.82
CA PRO A 73 0.41 -5.19 -10.12
C PRO A 73 0.80 -3.98 -10.96
N GLY A 74 1.68 -3.14 -10.41
CA GLY A 74 2.25 -2.01 -11.13
C GLY A 74 3.00 -2.56 -12.33
N THR A 75 2.60 -2.16 -13.53
CA THR A 75 3.46 -2.37 -14.69
C THR A 75 4.71 -1.54 -14.43
N ALA A 76 5.87 -2.19 -14.33
CA ALA A 76 7.14 -1.50 -14.29
C ALA A 76 7.21 -0.61 -15.54
N ILE A 77 7.05 0.70 -15.36
CA ILE A 77 7.35 1.66 -16.41
C ILE A 77 8.87 1.69 -16.48
N GLY A 78 9.42 0.82 -17.35
CA GLY A 78 10.83 0.83 -17.73
C GLY A 78 11.21 2.06 -18.53
#